data_AF-A0A3D4DUF6-F1
#
_entry.id   AF-A0A3D4DUF6-F1
#
_cell.length_a   1.000
_cell.length_b   1.000
_cell.length_c   1.000
_cell.angle_alpha   90.00
_cell.angle_beta   90.00
_cell.angle_gamma   90.00
#
_symmetry.space_group_name_H-M   'P 1'
#
loop_
_entity.id
_entity.type
_entity.pdbx_description
1 polymer ?
#
loop_
_entity_poly.entity_id
_entity_poly.type
_entity_poly.pdbx_seq_one_letter_code
_entity_poly.pdbx_strand_id
1 'polypeptide(L)' 'MSWTEDDRTAPSLGEVQALAEAARAALPAAFRPAARAVAIRVVEYADEEVLRELGIDDPFGLTGLYDGIPLTEKSVMD' A
#
# COMPACT_ATOMS: atom_id res chain seq x y z
N MET A 1 0.07 1.64 -30.92
CA MET A 1 -1.02 1.75 -29.90
C MET A 1 -1.14 3.21 -29.55
N SER A 2 -2.23 3.86 -29.98
CA SER A 2 -2.58 5.21 -29.57
C SER A 2 -3.13 5.12 -28.15
N TRP A 3 -2.41 5.68 -27.18
CA TRP A 3 -2.82 5.73 -25.76
C TRP A 3 -3.64 7.00 -25.45
N THR A 4 -4.06 7.73 -26.48
CA THR A 4 -4.53 9.12 -26.36
C THR A 4 -6.03 9.32 -26.61
N GLU A 5 -6.81 8.24 -26.77
CA GLU A 5 -8.25 8.32 -27.10
C GLU A 5 -9.13 7.56 -26.10
N ASP A 6 -8.80 7.63 -24.81
CA ASP A 6 -9.70 7.17 -23.76
C ASP A 6 -10.06 8.33 -22.85
N ASP A 7 -11.36 8.52 -22.64
CA ASP A 7 -11.94 9.34 -21.57
C ASP A 7 -11.71 8.69 -20.18
N ARG A 8 -10.59 7.97 -20.02
CA ARG A 8 -10.20 7.28 -18.79
C ARG A 8 -9.41 8.24 -17.93
N THR A 9 -10.03 8.68 -16.85
CA THR A 9 -9.34 9.37 -15.76
C THR A 9 -8.63 8.36 -14.87
N ALA A 10 -7.52 8.78 -14.24
CA ALA A 10 -6.93 8.01 -13.15
C ALA A 10 -7.97 7.81 -12.02
N PRO A 11 -7.96 6.66 -11.32
CA PRO A 11 -8.83 6.46 -10.18
C PRO A 11 -8.45 7.44 -9.06
N SER A 12 -9.45 7.89 -8.32
CA SER A 12 -9.25 8.59 -7.06
C SER A 12 -8.64 7.68 -6.00
N LEU A 13 -8.03 8.29 -4.97
CA LEU A 13 -7.51 7.54 -3.81
C LEU A 13 -8.60 6.69 -3.13
N GLY A 14 -9.85 7.17 -3.12
CA GLY A 14 -10.99 6.44 -2.56
C GLY A 14 -11.34 5.17 -3.34
N GLU A 15 -11.26 5.23 -4.68
CA GLU A 15 -11.46 4.06 -5.54
C GLU A 15 -10.34 3.04 -5.35
N VAL A 16 -9.09 3.50 -5.25
CA VAL A 16 -7.94 2.62 -4.94
C VAL A 16 -8.07 1.99 -3.56
N GLN A 17 -8.50 2.75 -2.54
CA GLN A 17 -8.78 2.21 -1.20
C GLN A 17 -9.84 1.10 -1.24
N ALA A 18 -10.93 1.31 -1.99
CA ALA A 18 -11.98 0.31 -2.15
C ALA A 18 -11.46 -0.98 -2.82
N LEU A 19 -10.60 -0.85 -3.83
CA LEU A 19 -9.95 -1.99 -4.47
C LEU A 19 -9.02 -2.74 -3.51
N ALA A 20 -8.24 -2.03 -2.70
CA ALA A 20 -7.36 -2.64 -1.71
C ALA A 20 -8.15 -3.42 -0.64
N GLU A 21 -9.27 -2.88 -0.17
CA GLU A 21 -10.16 -3.58 0.75
C GLU A 21 -10.81 -4.82 0.14
N ALA A 22 -11.26 -4.72 -1.11
CA ALA A 22 -11.80 -5.86 -1.86
C ALA A 22 -10.74 -6.97 -2.01
N ALA A 23 -9.50 -6.61 -2.36
CA ALA A 23 -8.38 -7.55 -2.47
C ALA A 23 -8.09 -8.22 -1.12
N ARG A 24 -8.06 -7.46 -0.02
CA ARG A 24 -7.86 -8.00 1.34
C ARG A 24 -8.96 -8.99 1.71
N ALA A 25 -10.22 -8.70 1.38
CA ALA A 25 -11.35 -9.59 1.66
C ALA A 25 -11.30 -10.88 0.82
N ALA A 26 -10.76 -10.82 -0.39
CA ALA A 26 -10.63 -11.95 -1.30
C ALA A 26 -9.51 -12.94 -0.92
N LEU A 27 -8.63 -12.59 0.02
CA LEU A 27 -7.55 -13.49 0.48
C LEU A 27 -8.10 -14.84 0.98
N PRO A 28 -7.35 -15.94 0.79
CA PRO A 28 -7.72 -17.25 1.33
C PRO A 28 -7.96 -17.19 2.85
N ALA A 29 -8.85 -18.03 3.35
CA ALA A 29 -9.31 -17.99 4.75
C ALA A 29 -8.16 -18.02 5.77
N ALA A 30 -7.08 -18.75 5.47
CA ALA A 30 -5.88 -18.84 6.31
C ALA A 30 -5.18 -17.48 6.54
N PHE A 31 -5.27 -16.54 5.59
CA PHE A 31 -4.57 -15.25 5.67
C PHE A 31 -5.43 -14.11 6.19
N ARG A 32 -6.77 -14.25 6.16
CA ARG A 32 -7.70 -13.17 6.54
C ARG A 32 -7.48 -12.63 7.96
N PRO A 33 -7.26 -13.44 9.00
CA PRO A 33 -7.08 -12.91 10.36
C PRO A 33 -5.85 -12.00 10.46
N ALA A 34 -4.71 -12.44 9.93
CA ALA A 34 -3.47 -11.67 9.94
C ALA A 34 -3.59 -10.41 9.07
N ALA A 35 -4.17 -10.52 7.87
CA ALA A 35 -4.33 -9.38 6.97
C ALA A 35 -5.23 -8.27 7.55
N ARG A 36 -6.22 -8.62 8.38
CA ARG A 36 -7.07 -7.63 9.08
C ARG A 36 -6.33 -6.85 10.17
N ALA A 37 -5.26 -7.41 10.72
CA ALA A 37 -4.42 -6.74 11.71
C ALA A 37 -3.45 -5.72 11.09
N VAL A 38 -3.34 -5.70 9.76
CA VAL A 38 -2.51 -4.74 9.02
C VAL A 38 -3.38 -3.58 8.54
N ALA A 39 -2.97 -2.37 8.87
CA ALA A 39 -3.59 -1.15 8.34
C ALA A 39 -3.20 -0.95 6.87
N ILE A 40 -4.17 -0.63 6.02
CA ILE A 40 -3.93 -0.26 4.63
C ILE A 40 -4.18 1.25 4.52
N ARG A 41 -3.18 1.99 4.04
CA ARG A 41 -3.27 3.42 3.77
C ARG A 41 -2.93 3.67 2.31
N VAL A 42 -3.86 4.29 1.59
CA VAL A 42 -3.65 4.75 0.22
C VAL A 42 -3.37 6.26 0.26
N VAL A 43 -2.26 6.66 -0.35
CA VAL A 43 -1.80 8.04 -0.48
C VAL A 43 -1.33 8.28 -1.91
N GLU A 44 -1.32 9.54 -2.33
CA GLU A 44 -0.81 9.92 -3.65
C GLU A 44 0.68 9.60 -3.79
N TYR A 45 1.47 9.98 -2.78
CA TYR A 45 2.90 9.72 -2.69
C TYR A 45 3.27 9.35 -1.25
N ALA A 46 4.35 8.57 -1.10
CA ALA A 46 4.95 8.35 0.21
C ALA A 46 5.60 9.64 0.75
N ASP A 47 5.85 9.67 2.05
CA ASP A 47 6.53 10.79 2.70
C ASP A 47 7.95 10.96 2.13
N GLU A 48 8.41 12.20 1.95
CA GLU A 48 9.73 12.50 1.35
C GLU A 48 10.89 11.82 2.11
N GLU A 49 10.78 11.74 3.44
CA GLU A 49 11.76 11.07 4.29
C GLU A 49 11.89 9.59 3.94
N VAL A 50 10.76 8.90 3.76
CA VAL A 50 10.71 7.48 3.37
C VAL A 50 11.33 7.27 2.00
N LEU A 51 10.99 8.13 1.02
CA LEU A 51 11.57 8.04 -0.33
C LEU A 51 13.08 8.23 -0.30
N ARG A 52 13.56 9.20 0.50
CA ARG A 52 14.99 9.46 0.68
C ARG A 52 15.72 8.29 1.34
N GLU A 53 15.16 7.71 2.39
CA GLU A 53 15.74 6.52 3.05
C GLU A 53 15.86 5.32 2.11
N LEU A 54 14.88 5.16 1.20
CA LEU A 54 14.88 4.11 0.19
C LEU A 54 15.72 4.45 -1.06
N GLY A 55 16.27 5.66 -1.16
CA GLY A 55 17.02 6.12 -2.33
C GLY A 55 16.18 6.22 -3.61
N ILE A 56 14.90 6.57 -3.46
CA ILE A 56 13.94 6.71 -4.55
C ILE A 56 13.78 8.18 -4.89
N ASP A 57 14.32 8.60 -6.05
CA ASP A 57 14.27 10.00 -6.49
C ASP A 57 12.92 10.37 -7.16
N ASP A 58 12.33 9.43 -7.89
CA ASP A 58 11.01 9.58 -8.51
C ASP A 58 9.95 8.94 -7.61
N PRO A 59 8.97 9.69 -7.06
CA PRO A 59 7.94 9.13 -6.18
C PRO A 59 7.10 8.03 -6.83
N PHE A 60 6.99 7.99 -8.16
CA PHE A 60 6.33 6.89 -8.88
C PHE A 60 7.13 5.58 -8.83
N GLY A 61 8.40 5.62 -8.42
CA GLY A 61 9.24 4.46 -8.21
C GLY A 61 8.83 3.59 -7.01
N LEU A 62 8.03 4.13 -6.08
CA LEU A 62 7.51 3.38 -4.93
C LEU A 62 6.04 3.02 -5.11
N THR A 63 5.76 1.77 -5.48
CA THR A 63 4.39 1.29 -5.72
C THR A 63 3.70 0.70 -4.49
N GLY A 64 4.44 0.52 -3.39
CA GLY A 64 3.92 0.00 -2.14
C GLY A 64 5.02 -0.17 -1.10
N LEU A 65 4.65 0.04 0.16
CA LEU A 65 5.53 -0.10 1.31
C LEU A 65 4.85 -0.96 2.37
N TYR A 66 5.57 -1.94 2.89
CA TYR A 66 5.22 -2.59 4.14
C TYR A 66 6.10 -1.99 5.25
N ASP A 67 5.47 -1.38 6.23
CA ASP A 67 6.12 -0.88 7.43
C ASP A 67 5.57 -1.64 8.65
N GLY A 68 6.47 -2.21 9.45
CA GLY A 68 6.12 -3.03 10.59
C GLY A 68 7.30 -3.24 11.52
N ILE A 69 7.03 -3.17 12.83
CA ILE A 69 8.02 -3.47 13.86
C ILE A 69 8.27 -4.99 13.87
N PRO A 70 9.52 -5.46 13.75
CA PRO A 70 9.86 -6.88 13.83
C PRO A 70 9.33 -7.52 15.12
N LEU A 71 8.80 -8.75 15.01
CA LEU A 71 8.19 -9.47 16.14
C LEU A 71 9.15 -9.66 17.34
N THR A 72 10.47 -9.67 17.11
CA THR A 72 11.49 -9.81 18.15
C THR A 72 11.54 -8.61 19.10
N GLU A 73 11.02 -7.45 18.70
CA GLU A 73 10.93 -6.25 19.54
C GLU A 73 9.58 -6.13 20.27
N LYS A 74 8.53 -6.80 19.77
CA LYS A 74 7.25 -6.92 20.48
C LYS A 74 7.33 -7.78 21.74
N SER A 75 8.29 -8.71 21.81
CA SER A 75 8.42 -9.66 22.93
C SER A 75 9.24 -9.15 24.12
N VAL A 76 9.91 -7.99 24.03
CA VAL A 76 10.68 -7.42 25.17
C VAL A 76 9.84 -6.45 26.00
N MET A 77 8.63 -6.14 25.57
CA MET A 77 7.70 -5.21 26.24
C MET A 77 6.37 -5.86 26.66
N ASP A 78 6.33 -7.19 26.78
CA ASP A 78 5.31 -7.93 27.53
C ASP A 78 5.95 -8.63 28.75
#